data_AF-A0A956KPI3-F1
#
_entry.id   AF-A0A956KPI3-F1
#
_cell.length_a   1.000
_cell.length_b   1.000
_cell.length_c   1.000
_cell.angle_alpha   90.00
_cell.angle_beta   90.00
_cell.angle_gamma   90.00
#
_symmetry.space_group_name_H-M   'P 1'
#
loop_
_entity.id
_entity.type
_entity.pdbx_description
1 polymer ?
#
loop_
_entity_poly.entity_id
_entity_poly.type
_entity_poly.pdbx_seq_one_letter_code
_entity_poly.pdbx_strand_id
1 'polypeptide(L)'
;QMYFDQWYRDVAGVNQQFEVMIPLTDNMDGTYTYANSAFFPIDGAGWGNEGNSHNYHFTLELHGEFTYEGGEVFEFTGDDDLFTFVNGRLGIDLGGVHGPLNGQIDMDAMAATLGISVGQTYTLDFFFAERHTSESNFRIDTSIACFTDPNIG
;
A
#
# COMPACT_ATOMS: atom_id res chain seq x y z
N GLN A 1 -4.87 -19.22 -4.11
CA GLN A 1 -5.88 -19.06 -3.05
C GLN A 1 -7.21 -18.80 -3.73
N MET A 2 -8.25 -19.61 -3.49
CA MET A 2 -9.60 -19.32 -4.01
C MET A 2 -10.08 -17.99 -3.38
N TYR A 3 -10.59 -17.05 -4.20
CA TYR A 3 -11.12 -15.72 -3.81
C TYR A 3 -10.15 -14.52 -3.68
N PHE A 4 -8.87 -14.65 -4.04
CA PHE A 4 -7.92 -13.50 -4.04
C PHE A 4 -8.43 -12.32 -4.90
N ASP A 5 -9.17 -12.61 -5.98
CA ASP A 5 -9.75 -11.62 -6.88
C ASP A 5 -10.88 -10.79 -6.26
N GLN A 6 -11.42 -11.20 -5.11
CA GLN A 6 -12.50 -10.51 -4.39
C GLN A 6 -11.99 -9.60 -3.27
N TRP A 7 -10.71 -9.69 -2.93
CA TRP A 7 -10.12 -8.92 -1.83
C TRP A 7 -10.05 -7.42 -2.10
N TYR A 8 -9.96 -7.04 -3.37
CA TYR A 8 -9.79 -5.67 -3.83
C TYR A 8 -10.91 -5.27 -4.79
N ARG A 9 -12.11 -5.85 -4.61
CA ARG A 9 -13.30 -5.56 -5.42
C ARG A 9 -14.52 -5.61 -4.56
N ASP A 10 -15.37 -4.60 -4.64
CA ASP A 10 -16.62 -4.59 -3.89
C ASP A 10 -17.57 -5.69 -4.36
N VAL A 11 -17.80 -6.68 -3.49
CA VAL A 11 -18.69 -7.79 -3.75
C VAL A 11 -19.75 -7.81 -2.66
N ALA A 12 -20.99 -7.56 -3.05
CA ALA A 12 -22.12 -7.48 -2.13
C ALA A 12 -22.25 -8.75 -1.28
N GLY A 13 -22.19 -8.57 0.04
CA GLY A 13 -22.25 -9.66 1.01
C GLY A 13 -20.93 -10.40 1.26
N VAL A 14 -19.83 -9.98 0.65
CA VAL A 14 -18.48 -10.55 0.83
C VAL A 14 -17.52 -9.56 1.47
N ASN A 15 -17.61 -8.26 1.16
CA ASN A 15 -16.82 -7.21 1.80
C ASN A 15 -17.60 -5.90 1.98
N GLN A 16 -17.02 -4.98 2.74
CA GLN A 16 -17.49 -3.61 2.95
C GLN A 16 -16.32 -2.65 2.77
N GLN A 17 -16.49 -1.64 1.93
CA GLN A 17 -15.48 -0.63 1.65
C GLN A 17 -15.48 0.47 2.72
N PHE A 18 -14.29 0.86 3.16
CA PHE A 18 -14.07 2.02 4.03
C PHE A 18 -12.93 2.86 3.47
N GLU A 19 -13.09 4.17 3.52
CA GLU A 19 -12.02 5.10 3.15
C GLU A 19 -11.12 5.35 4.36
N VAL A 20 -9.81 5.19 4.17
CA VAL A 20 -8.79 5.38 5.20
C VAL A 20 -7.75 6.37 4.69
N MET A 21 -7.48 7.42 5.47
CA MET A 21 -6.41 8.36 5.14
C MET A 21 -5.06 7.86 5.63
N ILE A 22 -4.05 7.94 4.76
CA ILE A 22 -2.65 7.64 5.07
C ILE A 22 -1.84 8.94 4.94
N PRO A 23 -1.79 9.78 6.00
CA PRO A 23 -1.09 11.07 5.94
C PRO A 23 0.42 10.88 6.03
N LEU A 24 1.13 11.17 4.93
CA LEU A 24 2.59 11.22 4.93
C LEU A 24 3.10 12.46 5.67
N THR A 25 4.12 12.28 6.51
CA THR A 25 4.83 13.35 7.22
C THR A 25 6.10 13.71 6.47
N ASP A 26 6.31 15.01 6.17
CA ASP A 26 7.55 15.52 5.58
C ASP A 26 8.67 15.52 6.63
N ASN A 27 9.76 14.80 6.34
CA ASN A 27 10.92 14.68 7.23
C ASN A 27 11.90 15.87 7.09
N MET A 28 11.63 16.83 6.21
CA MET A 28 12.45 18.02 5.90
C MET A 28 13.79 17.70 5.24
N ASP A 29 13.95 16.51 4.67
CA ASP A 29 15.15 16.04 3.97
C ASP A 29 14.84 15.54 2.54
N GLY A 30 13.62 15.78 2.05
CA GLY A 30 13.14 15.28 0.76
C GLY A 30 12.52 13.88 0.85
N THR A 31 12.36 13.33 2.06
CA THR A 31 11.62 12.09 2.30
C THR A 31 10.34 12.33 3.10
N TYR A 32 9.42 11.40 2.95
CA TYR A 32 8.10 11.41 3.54
C TYR A 32 7.81 10.05 4.18
N THR A 33 7.27 10.06 5.40
CA THR A 33 7.02 8.83 6.15
C THR A 33 5.60 8.78 6.69
N TYR A 34 4.96 7.62 6.57
CA TYR A 34 3.85 7.21 7.43
C TYR A 34 4.27 5.94 8.16
N ALA A 35 4.06 5.88 9.47
CA ALA A 35 4.39 4.68 10.26
C ALA A 35 3.34 4.46 11.34
N ASN A 36 2.80 3.24 11.41
CA ASN A 36 1.88 2.81 12.43
C ASN A 36 2.13 1.32 12.76
N SER A 37 2.57 1.04 13.98
CA SER A 37 2.82 -0.33 14.46
C SER A 37 1.60 -1.00 15.10
N ALA A 38 0.43 -0.36 15.03
CA ALA A 38 -0.87 -0.88 15.45
C ALA A 38 -1.93 -0.42 14.44
N PHE A 39 -1.75 -0.81 13.18
CA PHE A 39 -2.57 -0.36 12.06
C PHE A 39 -3.89 -1.14 11.97
N PHE A 40 -4.88 -0.73 12.76
CA PHE A 40 -6.24 -1.29 12.74
C PHE A 40 -7.25 -0.22 12.32
N PRO A 41 -7.22 0.24 11.05
CA PRO A 41 -7.97 1.42 10.61
C PRO A 41 -9.50 1.22 10.64
N ILE A 42 -9.96 -0.03 10.69
CA ILE A 42 -11.38 -0.40 10.67
C ILE A 42 -11.85 -1.06 11.99
N ASP A 43 -11.16 -0.81 13.10
CA ASP A 43 -11.61 -1.26 14.42
C ASP A 43 -13.07 -0.84 14.70
N GLY A 44 -13.92 -1.81 15.01
CA GLY A 44 -15.35 -1.62 15.28
C GLY A 44 -16.22 -1.34 14.03
N ALA A 45 -15.64 -1.22 12.85
CA ALA A 45 -16.36 -1.02 11.59
C ALA A 45 -16.75 -2.35 10.92
N GLY A 46 -17.53 -2.28 9.84
CA GLY A 46 -17.96 -3.45 9.08
C GLY A 46 -18.81 -4.41 9.92
N TRP A 47 -18.36 -5.66 10.04
CA TRP A 47 -18.99 -6.67 10.90
C TRP A 47 -18.43 -6.67 12.33
N GLY A 48 -17.62 -5.67 12.68
CA GLY A 48 -16.95 -5.52 13.96
C GLY A 48 -15.72 -6.42 14.09
N ASN A 49 -15.16 -6.49 15.30
CA ASN A 49 -13.89 -7.19 15.55
C ASN A 49 -14.03 -8.72 15.64
N GLU A 50 -15.20 -9.27 15.33
CA GLU A 50 -15.50 -10.72 15.32
C GLU A 50 -15.11 -11.47 16.62
N GLY A 51 -15.19 -10.79 17.77
CA GLY A 51 -14.83 -11.35 19.09
C GLY A 51 -13.36 -11.19 19.49
N ASN A 52 -12.55 -10.59 18.63
CA ASN A 52 -11.17 -10.19 18.93
C ASN A 52 -11.09 -8.77 19.52
N SER A 53 -9.90 -8.38 19.99
CA SER A 53 -9.64 -7.01 20.43
C SER A 53 -9.58 -6.02 19.27
N HIS A 54 -9.16 -6.46 18.08
CA HIS A 54 -9.04 -5.66 16.86
C HIS A 54 -9.76 -6.29 15.67
N ASN A 55 -10.06 -5.48 14.67
CA ASN A 55 -10.59 -5.90 13.39
C ASN A 55 -9.42 -6.31 12.47
N TYR A 56 -9.25 -7.63 12.33
CA TYR A 56 -8.26 -8.27 11.46
C TYR A 56 -8.93 -8.69 10.14
N HIS A 57 -8.22 -9.41 9.27
CA HIS A 57 -8.79 -9.95 8.02
C HIS A 57 -9.30 -8.87 7.06
N PHE A 58 -8.57 -7.76 6.98
CA PHE A 58 -8.87 -6.69 6.05
C PHE A 58 -7.83 -6.60 4.95
N THR A 59 -8.24 -5.96 3.87
CA THR A 59 -7.37 -5.59 2.75
C THR A 59 -7.33 -4.07 2.65
N LEU A 60 -6.21 -3.55 2.16
CA LEU A 60 -6.06 -2.14 1.83
C LEU A 60 -5.54 -2.04 0.40
N GLU A 61 -6.16 -1.17 -0.38
CA GLU A 61 -5.62 -0.70 -1.65
C GLU A 61 -5.36 0.81 -1.57
N LEU A 62 -4.23 1.24 -2.09
CA LEU A 62 -3.88 2.65 -2.23
C LEU A 62 -3.52 2.90 -3.68
N HIS A 63 -4.15 3.92 -4.27
CA HIS A 63 -3.93 4.34 -5.64
C HIS A 63 -3.47 5.79 -5.65
N GLY A 64 -2.37 6.06 -6.34
CA GLY A 64 -1.86 7.41 -6.54
C GLY A 64 -1.18 7.55 -7.88
N GLU A 65 -1.12 8.77 -8.40
CA GLU A 65 -0.25 9.11 -9.52
C GLU A 65 0.90 10.00 -9.05
N PHE A 66 2.07 9.81 -9.66
CA PHE A 66 3.22 10.66 -9.42
C PHE A 66 3.97 10.94 -10.73
N THR A 67 4.61 12.10 -10.80
CA THR A 67 5.58 12.39 -11.88
C THR A 67 6.94 11.87 -11.46
N TYR A 68 7.55 11.05 -12.31
CA TYR A 68 8.90 10.55 -12.12
C TYR A 68 9.90 11.61 -12.60
N GLU A 69 10.59 12.29 -11.68
CA GLU A 69 11.58 13.34 -11.96
C GLU A 69 13.03 12.81 -11.96
N GLY A 70 13.26 11.59 -11.47
CA GLY A 70 14.55 10.94 -11.36
C GLY A 70 15.05 10.88 -9.92
N GLY A 71 15.52 9.71 -9.50
CA GLY A 71 16.05 9.45 -8.16
C GLY A 71 15.02 9.08 -7.10
N GLU A 72 13.73 8.95 -7.46
CA GLU A 72 12.70 8.59 -6.49
C GLU A 72 12.84 7.17 -5.97
N VAL A 73 12.56 7.03 -4.67
CA VAL A 73 12.51 5.75 -3.98
C VAL A 73 11.15 5.63 -3.28
N PHE A 74 10.55 4.45 -3.37
CA PHE A 74 9.37 4.07 -2.59
C PHE A 74 9.69 2.81 -1.79
N GLU A 75 9.46 2.84 -0.48
CA GLU A 75 9.73 1.75 0.44
C GLU A 75 8.49 1.47 1.30
N PHE A 76 8.27 0.20 1.57
CA PHE A 76 7.23 -0.23 2.47
C PHE A 76 7.73 -1.29 3.45
N THR A 77 7.23 -1.24 4.68
CA THR A 77 7.38 -2.31 5.68
C THR A 77 6.03 -2.74 6.26
N GLY A 78 5.74 -4.04 6.25
CA GLY A 78 4.57 -4.60 6.93
C GLY A 78 4.46 -6.13 6.87
N ASP A 79 3.36 -6.63 7.42
CA ASP A 79 2.91 -8.02 7.55
C ASP A 79 1.42 -8.08 7.18
N ASP A 80 0.86 -8.99 6.40
CA ASP A 80 1.39 -10.21 5.76
C ASP A 80 1.60 -10.01 4.25
N ASP A 81 0.55 -9.95 3.42
CA ASP A 81 0.74 -9.84 1.97
C ASP A 81 0.96 -8.39 1.54
N LEU A 82 1.95 -8.17 0.68
CA LEU A 82 2.15 -6.88 0.03
C LEU A 82 2.53 -6.97 -1.44
N PHE A 83 1.91 -6.10 -2.24
CA PHE A 83 2.26 -5.90 -3.64
C PHE A 83 2.25 -4.41 -3.98
N THR A 84 3.30 -3.94 -4.64
CA THR A 84 3.34 -2.58 -5.20
C THR A 84 3.58 -2.67 -6.70
N PHE A 85 2.77 -1.96 -7.47
CA PHE A 85 2.88 -1.83 -8.91
C PHE A 85 3.17 -0.38 -9.27
N VAL A 86 4.04 -0.17 -10.24
CA VAL A 86 4.28 1.14 -10.86
C VAL A 86 3.98 0.99 -12.34
N ASN A 87 3.16 1.87 -12.90
CA ASN A 87 2.74 1.80 -14.31
C ASN A 87 2.13 0.43 -14.67
N GLY A 88 1.34 -0.13 -13.76
CA GLY A 88 0.74 -1.47 -13.89
C GLY A 88 1.75 -2.63 -13.89
N ARG A 89 3.00 -2.41 -13.50
CA ARG A 89 4.06 -3.43 -13.47
C ARG A 89 4.55 -3.67 -12.04
N LEU A 90 4.74 -4.93 -11.69
CA LEU A 90 5.13 -5.36 -10.35
C LEU A 90 6.52 -4.81 -9.98
N GLY A 91 6.58 -4.03 -8.91
CA GLY A 91 7.80 -3.47 -8.32
C GLY A 91 8.20 -4.19 -7.03
N ILE A 92 7.25 -4.44 -6.12
CA ILE A 92 7.47 -5.21 -4.88
C ILE A 92 6.48 -6.37 -4.85
N ASP A 93 6.99 -7.55 -4.51
CA ASP A 93 6.22 -8.77 -4.24
C ASP A 93 6.70 -9.38 -2.93
N LEU A 94 5.90 -9.18 -1.88
CA LEU A 94 6.05 -9.80 -0.58
C LEU A 94 4.74 -10.55 -0.27
N GLY A 95 4.30 -11.40 -1.19
CA GLY A 95 3.16 -12.28 -0.95
C GLY A 95 3.51 -13.41 0.02
N GLY A 96 2.60 -13.72 0.93
CA GLY A 96 2.75 -14.79 1.92
C GLY A 96 2.37 -14.35 3.32
N VAL A 97 2.34 -15.29 4.26
CA VAL A 97 2.19 -14.99 5.68
C VAL A 97 3.59 -14.88 6.26
N HIS A 98 3.93 -13.71 6.81
CA HIS A 98 5.25 -13.41 7.35
C HIS A 98 5.18 -12.28 8.36
N GLY A 99 6.13 -12.23 9.31
CA GLY A 99 6.32 -11.03 10.12
C GLY A 99 6.80 -9.84 9.27
N PRO A 100 7.06 -8.67 9.85
CA PRO A 100 7.38 -7.46 9.10
C PRO A 100 8.52 -7.66 8.11
N LEU A 101 8.23 -7.54 6.81
CA LEU A 101 9.22 -7.52 5.73
C LEU A 101 9.24 -6.14 5.08
N ASN A 102 10.40 -5.81 4.54
CA ASN A 102 10.67 -4.56 3.86
C ASN A 102 10.85 -4.79 2.36
N GLY A 103 10.25 -3.95 1.55
CA GLY A 103 10.43 -3.92 0.10
C GLY A 103 10.65 -2.49 -0.38
N GLN A 104 11.49 -2.32 -1.40
CA GLN A 104 11.88 -1.02 -1.93
C GLN A 104 11.87 -1.05 -3.47
N ILE A 105 11.40 0.05 -4.06
CA ILE A 105 11.50 0.38 -5.48
C ILE A 105 12.42 1.59 -5.59
N ASP A 106 13.59 1.38 -6.16
CA ASP A 106 14.44 2.45 -6.71
C ASP A 106 14.00 2.68 -8.16
N MET A 107 13.40 3.85 -8.45
CA MET A 107 12.78 4.11 -9.75
C MET A 107 13.83 4.17 -10.86
N ASP A 108 15.04 4.66 -10.58
CA ASP A 108 16.13 4.73 -11.56
C ASP A 108 16.62 3.33 -11.93
N ALA A 109 16.88 2.51 -10.91
CA ALA A 109 17.34 1.13 -11.09
C ALA A 109 16.29 0.26 -11.79
N MET A 110 15.00 0.52 -11.55
CA MET A 110 13.89 -0.26 -12.09
C MET A 110 13.24 0.36 -13.34
N ALA A 111 13.70 1.52 -13.82
CA ALA A 111 13.03 2.31 -14.85
C ALA A 111 12.67 1.49 -16.11
N ALA A 112 13.61 0.68 -16.61
CA ALA A 112 13.39 -0.16 -17.77
C ALA A 112 12.36 -1.29 -17.53
N THR A 113 12.37 -1.89 -16.34
CA THR A 113 11.44 -2.95 -15.95
C THR A 113 10.02 -2.40 -15.79
N LEU A 114 9.90 -1.26 -15.12
CA LEU A 114 8.64 -0.54 -14.88
C LEU A 114 8.13 0.20 -16.12
N GLY A 115 8.97 0.38 -17.13
CA GLY A 115 8.62 1.08 -18.36
C GLY A 115 8.35 2.56 -18.12
N ILE A 116 9.12 3.18 -17.24
CA ILE A 116 9.01 4.59 -16.86
C ILE A 116 10.15 5.42 -17.45
N SER A 117 9.93 6.73 -17.58
CA SER A 117 10.90 7.70 -18.10
C SER A 117 10.71 9.04 -17.42
N VAL A 118 11.81 9.75 -17.18
CA VAL A 118 11.82 11.02 -16.47
C VAL A 118 10.90 12.05 -17.14
N GLY A 119 10.16 12.81 -16.34
CA GLY A 119 9.21 13.85 -16.73
C GLY A 119 7.85 13.33 -17.17
N GLN A 120 7.53 12.05 -16.92
CA GLN A 120 6.22 11.46 -17.21
C GLN A 120 5.51 11.05 -15.91
N THR A 121 4.18 11.04 -15.95
CA THR A 121 3.32 10.66 -14.83
C THR A 121 2.91 9.19 -14.93
N TYR A 122 2.98 8.48 -13.81
CA TYR A 122 2.68 7.05 -13.71
C TYR A 122 1.83 6.75 -12.48
N THR A 123 1.06 5.66 -12.54
CA THR A 123 0.36 5.13 -11.37
C THR A 123 1.34 4.42 -10.43
N LEU A 124 1.05 4.52 -9.13
CA LEU A 124 1.56 3.67 -8.08
C LEU A 124 0.35 3.05 -7.39
N ASP A 125 0.23 1.72 -7.54
CA ASP A 125 -0.87 0.94 -6.98
C ASP A 125 -0.30 0.02 -5.91
N PHE A 126 -0.88 0.07 -4.73
CA PHE A 126 -0.41 -0.66 -3.55
C PHE A 126 -1.52 -1.53 -3.01
N PHE A 127 -1.19 -2.77 -2.66
CA PHE A 127 -2.12 -3.76 -2.14
C PHE A 127 -1.53 -4.41 -0.90
N PHE A 128 -2.33 -4.47 0.16
CA PHE A 128 -1.99 -5.04 1.46
C PHE A 128 -3.11 -5.96 1.94
N ALA A 129 -2.77 -7.04 2.64
CA ALA A 129 -3.74 -7.87 3.35
C ALA A 129 -3.23 -8.28 4.73
N GLU A 130 -4.00 -7.91 5.75
CA GLU A 130 -3.80 -8.34 7.13
C GLU A 130 -4.53 -9.68 7.34
N ARG A 131 -3.79 -10.77 7.49
CA ARG A 131 -4.37 -12.12 7.64
C ARG A 131 -4.05 -12.76 8.98
N HIS A 132 -3.24 -12.11 9.80
CA HIS A 132 -2.87 -12.56 11.12
C HIS A 132 -3.64 -11.81 12.20
N THR A 133 -3.70 -12.38 13.40
CA THR A 133 -4.47 -11.85 14.53
C THR A 133 -3.58 -11.44 15.71
N SER A 134 -2.30 -11.16 15.44
CA SER A 134 -1.30 -10.87 16.48
C SER A 134 -0.85 -9.42 16.48
N GLU A 135 -0.48 -8.87 15.33
CA GLU A 135 0.07 -7.52 15.14
C GLU A 135 -0.32 -7.03 13.74
N SER A 136 -0.25 -5.72 13.49
CA SER A 136 -0.43 -5.15 12.15
C SER A 136 0.46 -3.92 12.02
N ASN A 137 1.51 -4.04 11.22
CA ASN A 137 2.53 -3.02 11.00
C ASN A 137 2.39 -2.44 9.60
N PHE A 138 2.29 -1.12 9.52
CA PHE A 138 2.17 -0.41 8.26
C PHE A 138 3.12 0.78 8.25
N ARG A 139 4.11 0.74 7.35
CA ARG A 139 5.04 1.85 7.16
C ARG A 139 5.33 2.09 5.69
N ILE A 140 5.24 3.35 5.27
CA ILE A 140 5.70 3.86 3.98
C ILE A 140 6.83 4.85 4.25
N ASP A 141 7.93 4.72 3.52
CA ASP A 141 8.93 5.78 3.36
C ASP A 141 9.09 6.04 1.87
N THR A 142 9.08 7.31 1.45
CA THR A 142 9.17 7.65 0.03
C THR A 142 9.82 9.00 -0.18
N SER A 143 10.48 9.20 -1.30
CA SER A 143 10.92 10.52 -1.77
C SER A 143 9.98 11.11 -2.83
N ILE A 144 8.87 10.43 -3.14
CA ILE A 144 7.83 10.95 -4.03
C ILE A 144 7.09 12.07 -3.28
N ALA A 145 7.32 13.30 -3.72
CA ALA A 145 6.85 14.49 -3.00
C ALA A 145 5.36 14.80 -3.16
N CYS A 146 4.73 14.31 -4.22
CA CYS A 146 3.34 14.60 -4.52
C CYS A 146 2.67 13.38 -5.13
N PHE A 147 1.57 12.96 -4.51
CA PHE A 147 0.63 12.02 -5.09
C PHE A 147 -0.67 12.75 -5.42
N THR A 148 -1.25 12.44 -6.57
CA THR A 148 -2.60 12.87 -6.95
C THR A 148 -3.53 11.67 -7.00
N ASP A 149 -4.81 11.89 -6.71
CA ASP A 149 -5.83 10.85 -6.87
C ASP A 149 -6.05 10.59 -8.37
N PRO A 150 -5.82 9.36 -8.88
CA PRO A 150 -6.03 9.02 -10.29
C PRO A 150 -7.48 9.19 -10.76
N ASN A 151 -8.45 9.26 -9.84
CA ASN A 151 -9.87 9.38 -10.15
C ASN A 151 -10.38 10.83 -10.16
N ILE A 152 -9.52 11.81 -9.83
CA ILE A 152 -9.82 13.24 -9.93
C ILE A 152 -9.11 13.82 -11.15
N GLY A 153 -9.69 13.59 -12.33
CA GLY A 153 -9.28 14.14 -13.63
C GLY A 153 -10.38 14.96 -14.30
#